data_AF-A0A9Q4PXI0-F1
#
_entry.id   AF-A0A9Q4PXI0-F1
#
_cell.length_a   1.000
_cell.length_b   1.000
_cell.length_c   1.000
_cell.angle_alpha   90.00
_cell.angle_beta   90.00
_cell.angle_gamma   90.00
#
_symmetry.space_group_name_H-M   'P 1'
#
loop_
_entity.id
_entity.type
_entity.pdbx_description
1 polymer ?
#
loop_
_entity_poly.entity_id
_entity_poly.type
_entity_poly.pdbx_seq_one_letter_code
_entity_poly.pdbx_strand_id
1 'polypeptide(L)'
;MNDTDLFSAYIKKIETECPLPDESAGHTVASMLIAHRMGLFDRAVTQGDKAVRLLKEEETSPEVLVRAVMIVKTDAQRKIARQVTIKSSFDWEGKDPSHDGSRVISGDDSEYEFDEDNFGWLIVSLPKEKEDIRDSYMLDTALMLLYGVAICSSPMDEQAMAEHLNDFLIQRLGLYHED
;
A
#
# COMPACT_ATOMS: atom_id res chain seq x y z
N MET A 1 3.85 21.24 -15.22
CA MET A 1 4.77 20.45 -14.38
C MET A 1 4.69 19.02 -14.90
N ASN A 2 5.80 18.31 -15.11
CA ASN A 2 5.73 16.89 -15.50
C ASN A 2 5.37 16.05 -14.26
N ASP A 3 4.68 14.93 -14.45
CA ASP A 3 4.26 14.02 -13.37
C ASP A 3 5.46 13.50 -12.55
N THR A 4 6.59 13.29 -13.21
CA THR A 4 7.87 12.92 -12.58
C THR A 4 8.42 14.00 -11.64
N ASP A 5 8.23 15.28 -11.99
CA ASP A 5 8.69 16.42 -11.18
C ASP A 5 7.79 16.60 -9.95
N LEU A 6 6.47 16.46 -10.13
CA LEU A 6 5.51 16.43 -9.02
C LEU A 6 5.80 15.28 -8.04
N PHE A 7 6.05 14.08 -8.56
CA PHE A 7 6.33 12.91 -7.75
C PHE A 7 7.65 13.06 -6.98
N SER A 8 8.70 13.58 -7.63
CA SER A 8 9.99 13.84 -6.98
C SER A 8 9.88 14.94 -5.91
N ALA A 9 9.14 16.01 -6.18
CA ALA A 9 8.88 17.08 -5.21
C ALA A 9 8.10 16.55 -3.99
N TYR A 10 7.16 15.64 -4.22
CA TYR A 10 6.41 14.99 -3.16
C TYR A 10 7.27 14.06 -2.28
N ILE A 11 8.14 13.23 -2.87
CA ILE A 11 9.07 12.40 -2.09
C ILE A 11 9.93 13.29 -1.19
N LYS A 12 10.44 14.41 -1.71
CA LYS A 12 11.23 15.37 -0.96
C LYS A 12 10.44 16.05 0.18
N LYS A 13 9.15 16.30 -0.04
CA LYS A 13 8.22 16.78 0.99
C LYS A 13 8.07 15.74 2.11
N ILE A 14 7.84 14.48 1.76
CA ILE A 14 7.77 13.37 2.74
C ILE A 14 9.07 13.28 3.54
N GLU A 15 10.23 13.34 2.90
CA GLU A 15 11.53 13.29 3.59
C GLU A 15 11.68 14.39 4.64
N THR A 16 11.13 15.58 4.37
CA THR A 16 11.28 16.75 5.24
C THR A 16 10.23 16.79 6.35
N GLU A 17 9.00 16.37 6.06
CA GLU A 17 7.85 16.57 6.94
C GLU A 17 7.43 15.29 7.67
N CYS A 18 7.70 14.10 7.11
CA CYS A 18 7.30 12.82 7.69
C CYS A 18 8.40 12.29 8.61
N PRO A 19 8.10 11.98 9.90
CA PRO A 19 9.03 11.21 10.71
C PRO A 19 9.22 9.83 10.07
N LEU A 20 10.45 9.60 9.61
CA LEU A 20 10.83 8.38 8.90
C LEU A 20 10.85 7.22 9.89
N PRO A 21 10.18 6.10 9.58
CA PRO A 21 10.25 4.90 10.40
C PRO A 21 11.64 4.28 10.32
N ASP A 22 11.95 3.42 11.29
CA ASP A 22 13.22 2.72 11.40
C ASP A 22 13.55 1.92 10.12
N GLU A 23 14.83 1.66 9.87
CA GLU A 23 15.30 1.01 8.62
C GLU A 23 14.62 -0.35 8.40
N SER A 24 14.38 -1.09 9.48
CA SER A 24 13.68 -2.39 9.43
C SER A 24 12.22 -2.26 9.02
N ALA A 25 11.54 -1.21 9.48
CA ALA A 25 10.16 -0.91 9.09
C ALA A 25 10.10 -0.47 7.62
N GLY A 26 11.02 0.40 7.19
CA GLY A 26 11.19 0.81 5.79
C GLY A 26 11.40 -0.37 4.85
N HIS A 27 12.32 -1.28 5.19
CA HIS A 27 12.58 -2.51 4.43
C HIS A 27 11.33 -3.41 4.32
N THR A 28 10.60 -3.55 5.42
CA THR A 28 9.38 -4.36 5.48
C THR A 28 8.29 -3.78 4.57
N VAL A 29 8.13 -2.45 4.57
CA VAL A 29 7.21 -1.74 3.67
C VAL A 29 7.65 -1.89 2.21
N ALA A 30 8.94 -1.70 1.89
CA ALA A 30 9.46 -1.90 0.55
C ALA A 30 9.18 -3.33 0.03
N SER A 31 9.50 -4.33 0.85
CA SER A 31 9.23 -5.74 0.58
C SER A 31 7.75 -6.04 0.35
N MET A 32 6.86 -5.37 1.09
CA MET A 32 5.42 -5.47 0.90
C MET A 32 4.98 -4.91 -0.45
N LEU A 33 5.44 -3.72 -0.81
CA LEU A 33 5.08 -3.04 -2.07
C LEU A 33 5.56 -3.83 -3.29
N ILE A 34 6.81 -4.30 -3.26
CA ILE A 34 7.36 -5.14 -4.34
C ILE A 34 6.57 -6.44 -4.47
N ALA A 35 6.25 -7.11 -3.34
CA ALA A 35 5.46 -8.33 -3.36
C ALA A 35 4.04 -8.09 -3.91
N HIS A 36 3.40 -6.98 -3.54
CA HIS A 36 2.09 -6.58 -4.08
C HIS A 36 2.15 -6.39 -5.59
N ARG A 37 3.18 -5.68 -6.07
CA ARG A 37 3.41 -5.42 -7.50
C ARG A 37 3.67 -6.69 -8.31
N MET A 38 4.41 -7.65 -7.75
CA MET A 38 4.69 -8.94 -8.38
C MET A 38 3.51 -9.92 -8.32
N GLY A 39 2.39 -9.55 -7.68
CA GLY A 39 1.23 -10.43 -7.50
C GLY A 39 1.42 -11.50 -6.42
N LEU A 40 2.47 -11.38 -5.58
CA LEU A 40 2.73 -12.24 -4.43
C LEU A 40 1.94 -11.74 -3.22
N PHE A 41 0.61 -11.75 -3.32
CA PHE A 41 -0.26 -11.12 -2.34
C PHE A 41 -0.18 -11.75 -0.94
N ASP A 42 0.04 -13.07 -0.82
CA ASP A 42 0.23 -13.72 0.47
C ASP A 42 1.45 -13.17 1.23
N ARG A 43 2.55 -12.96 0.49
CA ARG A 43 3.76 -12.31 1.01
C ARG A 43 3.51 -10.85 1.35
N ALA A 44 2.77 -10.12 0.51
CA ALA A 44 2.41 -8.73 0.78
C ALA A 44 1.59 -8.59 2.07
N VAL A 45 0.62 -9.49 2.32
CA VAL A 45 -0.17 -9.49 3.56
C VAL A 45 0.69 -9.80 4.78
N THR A 46 1.59 -10.77 4.67
CA THR A 46 2.52 -11.15 5.76
C THR A 46 3.48 -10.01 6.10
N GLN A 47 4.05 -9.35 5.10
CA GLN A 47 4.92 -8.19 5.30
C GLN A 47 4.14 -6.99 5.82
N GLY A 48 2.91 -6.77 5.35
CA GLY A 48 2.03 -5.73 5.88
C GLY A 48 1.71 -5.91 7.37
N ASP A 49 1.48 -7.15 7.83
CA ASP A 49 1.29 -7.42 9.27
C ASP A 49 2.52 -7.07 10.10
N LYS A 50 3.72 -7.38 9.58
CA LYS A 50 4.99 -7.02 10.22
C LYS A 50 5.19 -5.51 10.23
N ALA A 51 4.95 -4.84 9.12
CA ALA A 51 5.07 -3.38 9.02
C ALA A 51 4.14 -2.68 10.03
N VAL A 52 2.88 -3.11 10.14
CA VAL A 52 1.95 -2.54 11.14
C VAL A 52 2.45 -2.74 12.57
N ARG A 53 3.04 -3.90 12.90
CA ARG A 53 3.59 -4.14 14.25
C ARG A 53 4.75 -3.18 14.53
N LEU A 54 5.72 -3.10 13.62
CA LEU A 54 6.87 -2.23 13.77
C LEU A 54 6.46 -0.76 13.91
N LEU A 55 5.53 -0.29 13.05
CA LEU A 55 5.00 1.06 13.12
C LEU A 55 4.19 1.35 14.39
N LYS A 56 3.59 0.34 15.02
CA LYS A 56 2.88 0.51 16.31
C LYS A 56 3.81 0.46 17.51
N GLU A 57 4.94 -0.25 17.39
CA GLU A 57 5.99 -0.27 18.40
C GLU A 57 6.78 1.04 18.43
N GLU A 58 6.85 1.74 17.29
CA GLU A 58 7.41 3.08 17.20
C GLU A 58 6.38 4.17 17.57
N GLU A 59 6.54 4.78 18.75
CA GLU A 59 5.67 5.86 19.25
C GLU A 59 5.67 7.12 18.36
N THR A 60 6.67 7.27 17.49
CA THR A 60 6.86 8.41 16.58
C THR A 60 6.21 8.21 15.20
N SER A 61 5.68 7.02 14.90
CA SER A 61 5.14 6.71 13.59
C SER A 61 3.75 7.32 13.39
N PRO A 62 3.52 8.09 12.32
CA PRO A 62 2.26 8.78 12.10
C PRO A 62 1.20 7.77 11.67
N GLU A 63 -0.01 7.91 12.22
CA GLU A 63 -1.13 6.98 11.98
C GLU A 63 -1.46 6.83 10.48
N VAL A 64 -1.14 7.84 9.67
CA VAL A 64 -1.28 7.82 8.22
C VAL A 64 -0.51 6.65 7.56
N LEU A 65 0.66 6.27 8.08
CA LEU A 65 1.44 5.16 7.54
C LEU A 65 0.79 3.82 7.87
N VAL A 66 0.30 3.68 9.11
CA VAL A 66 -0.41 2.48 9.53
C VAL A 66 -1.67 2.28 8.69
N ARG A 67 -2.43 3.36 8.44
CA ARG A 67 -3.60 3.33 7.54
C ARG A 67 -3.21 2.96 6.12
N ALA A 68 -2.15 3.56 5.56
CA ALA A 68 -1.70 3.24 4.21
C ALA A 68 -1.29 1.76 4.06
N VAL A 69 -0.57 1.20 5.03
CA VAL A 69 -0.24 -0.24 5.05
C VAL A 69 -1.51 -1.09 5.11
N MET A 70 -2.49 -0.71 5.93
CA MET A 70 -3.76 -1.43 6.04
C MET A 70 -4.54 -1.42 4.72
N ILE A 71 -4.61 -0.28 4.02
CA ILE A 71 -5.29 -0.18 2.71
C ILE A 71 -4.67 -1.17 1.71
N VAL A 72 -3.35 -1.16 1.55
CA VAL A 72 -2.65 -2.04 0.59
C VAL A 72 -2.77 -3.52 1.00
N LYS A 73 -2.74 -3.81 2.31
CA LYS A 73 -2.93 -5.17 2.85
C LYS A 73 -4.34 -5.69 2.57
N THR A 74 -5.37 -4.87 2.78
CA THR A 74 -6.77 -5.25 2.52
C THR A 74 -7.01 -5.49 1.04
N ASP A 75 -6.44 -4.66 0.15
CA ASP A 75 -6.47 -4.93 -1.29
C ASP A 75 -5.76 -6.24 -1.65
N ALA A 76 -4.58 -6.50 -1.09
CA ALA A 76 -3.87 -7.77 -1.29
C ALA A 76 -4.73 -8.98 -0.84
N GLN A 77 -5.37 -8.91 0.32
CA GLN A 77 -6.27 -9.95 0.83
C GLN A 77 -7.46 -10.17 -0.12
N ARG A 78 -8.07 -9.09 -0.62
CA ARG A 78 -9.15 -9.16 -1.60
C ARG A 78 -8.68 -9.84 -2.89
N LYS A 79 -7.48 -9.55 -3.36
CA LYS A 79 -6.88 -10.19 -4.54
C LYS A 79 -6.55 -11.67 -4.31
N ILE A 80 -6.10 -12.06 -3.11
CA ILE A 80 -5.96 -13.48 -2.73
C ILE A 80 -7.31 -14.19 -2.86
N ALA A 81 -8.36 -13.63 -2.24
CA ALA A 81 -9.70 -14.21 -2.28
C ALA A 81 -10.22 -14.39 -3.72
N ARG A 82 -9.96 -13.40 -4.59
CA ARG A 82 -10.30 -13.47 -6.03
C ARG A 82 -9.45 -14.46 -6.81
N GLN A 83 -8.19 -14.68 -6.44
CA GLN A 83 -7.30 -15.68 -7.06
C GLN A 83 -7.68 -17.13 -6.69
N VAL A 84 -8.25 -17.35 -5.49
CA VAL A 84 -8.63 -18.70 -5.02
C VAL A 84 -9.88 -19.22 -5.73
N THR A 85 -10.76 -18.36 -6.25
CA THR A 85 -11.99 -18.78 -6.97
C THR A 85 -11.77 -19.57 -8.27
N ILE A 86 -10.54 -19.67 -8.80
CA ILE A 86 -10.22 -20.48 -10.01
C ILE A 86 -9.35 -21.71 -9.68
N LYS A 87 -8.90 -21.88 -8.43
CA LYS A 87 -8.27 -23.14 -8.02
C LYS A 87 -9.37 -24.13 -7.65
N SER A 88 -9.73 -24.98 -8.60
CA SER A 88 -10.37 -26.26 -8.33
C SER A 88 -9.49 -27.04 -7.35
N SER A 89 -9.75 -26.90 -6.05
CA SER A 89 -9.15 -27.73 -5.00
C SER A 89 -9.66 -29.16 -5.18
N PHE A 90 -8.87 -29.98 -5.87
CA PHE A 90 -9.03 -31.42 -5.85
C PHE A 90 -7.64 -32.03 -5.66
N ASP A 91 -7.31 -32.31 -4.39
CA ASP A 91 -6.21 -33.22 -4.07
C ASP A 91 -6.78 -34.65 -4.06
N TRP A 92 -6.06 -35.60 -4.67
CA TRP A 92 -6.50 -37.01 -4.82
C TRP A 92 -6.71 -37.76 -3.49
N GLU A 93 -6.37 -37.14 -2.36
CA GLU A 93 -6.53 -37.69 -1.00
C GLU A 93 -7.75 -37.12 -0.25
N GLY A 94 -8.54 -36.22 -0.86
CA GLY A 94 -9.80 -35.74 -0.29
C GLY A 94 -9.66 -34.93 1.00
N LYS A 95 -8.47 -34.36 1.25
CA LYS A 95 -8.20 -33.52 2.42
C LYS A 95 -8.08 -32.08 2.00
N ASP A 96 -9.05 -31.27 2.40
CA ASP A 96 -9.08 -29.83 2.10
C ASP A 96 -8.30 -29.07 3.20
N PRO A 97 -7.10 -28.53 2.92
CA PRO A 97 -6.41 -27.66 3.87
C PRO A 97 -6.98 -26.23 3.91
N SER A 98 -8.07 -25.94 3.17
CA SER A 98 -8.72 -24.62 3.17
C SER A 98 -9.70 -24.44 4.34
N HIS A 99 -9.84 -25.43 5.23
CA HIS A 99 -10.56 -25.28 6.48
C HIS A 99 -9.69 -24.62 7.56
N ASP A 100 -9.42 -23.33 7.39
CA ASP A 100 -9.40 -22.40 8.52
C ASP A 100 -10.48 -21.34 8.25
N GLY A 101 -11.71 -21.72 8.59
CA GLY A 101 -12.94 -20.98 8.32
C GLY A 101 -13.16 -19.79 9.24
N SER A 102 -12.20 -18.86 9.33
CA SER A 102 -12.42 -17.58 10.02
C SER A 102 -11.64 -16.42 9.39
N ARG A 103 -11.98 -16.08 8.15
CA ARG A 103 -11.83 -14.71 7.67
C ARG A 103 -13.16 -14.24 7.12
N VAL A 104 -14.04 -13.88 8.05
CA VAL A 104 -15.13 -12.94 7.76
C VAL A 104 -14.50 -11.70 7.14
N ILE A 105 -14.60 -11.55 5.82
CA ILE A 105 -14.43 -10.24 5.18
C ILE A 105 -15.77 -9.54 5.40
N SER A 106 -15.96 -9.09 6.62
CA SER A 106 -17.00 -8.17 7.05
C SER A 106 -16.28 -7.06 7.80
N GLY A 107 -15.34 -6.41 7.11
CA GLY A 107 -14.83 -5.11 7.49
C GLY A 107 -15.57 -4.12 6.62
N ASP A 108 -16.31 -3.23 7.26
CA ASP A 108 -16.85 -2.04 6.63
C ASP A 108 -15.67 -1.31 5.97
N ASP A 109 -15.72 -1.07 4.65
CA ASP A 109 -14.61 -0.50 3.86
C ASP A 109 -14.16 0.88 4.41
N SER A 110 -15.00 1.49 5.27
CA SER A 110 -14.81 2.82 5.83
C SER A 110 -13.86 2.90 7.03
N GLU A 111 -13.47 1.77 7.64
CA GLU A 111 -12.64 1.79 8.86
C GLU A 111 -11.17 2.23 8.62
N TYR A 112 -10.70 2.21 7.37
CA TYR A 112 -9.30 2.52 7.03
C TYR A 112 -9.15 3.63 5.99
N GLU A 113 -10.22 4.36 5.69
CA GLU A 113 -10.19 5.51 4.78
C GLU A 113 -9.27 6.63 5.32
N PHE A 114 -8.66 7.38 4.40
CA PHE A 114 -7.95 8.61 4.76
C PHE A 114 -8.97 9.67 5.19
N ASP A 115 -8.74 10.29 6.36
CA ASP A 115 -9.61 11.34 6.90
C ASP A 115 -9.14 12.75 6.48
N GLU A 116 -9.86 13.81 6.88
CA GLU A 116 -9.54 15.19 6.54
C GLU A 116 -8.13 15.60 7.03
N ASP A 117 -7.69 15.05 8.16
CA ASP A 117 -6.33 15.21 8.69
C ASP A 117 -5.24 14.53 7.84
N ASN A 118 -5.60 13.54 7.02
CA ASN A 118 -4.65 12.83 6.16
C ASN A 118 -4.49 13.50 4.78
N PHE A 119 -5.38 14.41 4.41
CA PHE A 119 -5.34 15.10 3.10
C PHE A 119 -4.07 15.93 2.89
N GLY A 120 -3.40 16.39 3.96
CA GLY A 120 -2.12 17.09 3.86
C GLY A 120 -0.97 16.23 3.31
N TRP A 121 -1.12 14.90 3.37
CA TRP A 121 -0.15 13.91 2.91
C TRP A 121 -0.43 13.38 1.51
N LEU A 122 -1.50 13.79 0.84
CA LEU A 122 -1.83 13.27 -0.50
C LEU A 122 -1.15 14.10 -1.60
N ILE A 123 -0.73 13.45 -2.69
CA ILE A 123 -0.11 14.14 -3.85
C ILE A 123 -1.12 15.00 -4.60
N VAL A 124 -2.31 14.45 -4.81
CA VAL A 124 -3.39 15.06 -5.59
C VAL A 124 -4.61 15.05 -4.69
N SER A 125 -5.40 16.12 -4.62
CA SER A 125 -6.67 16.11 -3.87
C SER A 125 -7.79 15.58 -4.77
N LEU A 126 -8.45 14.49 -4.39
CA LEU A 126 -9.59 13.98 -5.16
C LEU A 126 -10.79 14.95 -5.04
N PRO A 127 -11.35 15.45 -6.15
CA PRO A 127 -12.58 16.24 -6.10
C PRO A 127 -13.73 15.37 -5.60
N LYS A 128 -14.57 15.92 -4.71
CA LYS A 128 -15.71 15.23 -4.07
C LYS A 128 -16.71 14.61 -5.07
N GLU A 129 -16.69 15.03 -6.33
CA GLU A 129 -17.56 14.54 -7.40
C GLU A 129 -17.13 13.18 -8.00
N LYS A 130 -15.91 12.69 -7.70
CA LYS A 130 -15.38 11.43 -8.24
C LYS A 130 -15.40 10.29 -7.20
N GLU A 131 -16.55 10.07 -6.55
CA GLU A 131 -16.70 8.98 -5.55
C GLU A 131 -16.56 7.57 -6.16
N ASP A 132 -16.87 7.40 -7.44
CA ASP A 132 -16.81 6.11 -8.16
C ASP A 132 -15.37 5.54 -8.25
N ILE A 133 -14.34 6.41 -8.22
CA ILE A 133 -12.93 6.01 -8.26
C ILE A 133 -12.24 6.12 -6.89
N ARG A 134 -13.01 6.35 -5.81
CA ARG A 134 -12.47 6.60 -4.47
C ARG A 134 -11.60 5.45 -3.97
N ASP A 135 -12.06 4.20 -4.05
CA ASP A 135 -11.28 3.02 -3.65
C ASP A 135 -9.93 2.94 -4.37
N SER A 136 -9.94 3.15 -5.68
CA SER A 136 -8.74 3.06 -6.52
C SER A 136 -7.74 4.17 -6.18
N TYR A 137 -8.27 5.38 -5.96
CA TYR A 137 -7.50 6.54 -5.55
C TYR A 137 -6.90 6.41 -4.15
N MET A 138 -7.64 5.85 -3.19
CA MET A 138 -7.10 5.61 -1.84
C MET A 138 -5.97 4.60 -1.86
N LEU A 139 -6.13 3.50 -2.59
CA LEU A 139 -5.07 2.52 -2.79
C LEU A 139 -3.85 3.16 -3.47
N ASP A 140 -4.08 3.98 -4.49
CA ASP A 140 -3.03 4.72 -5.16
C ASP A 140 -2.22 5.60 -4.24
N THR A 141 -2.93 6.41 -3.49
CA THR A 141 -2.28 7.39 -2.64
C THR A 141 -1.56 6.71 -1.47
N ALA A 142 -2.11 5.61 -0.95
CA ALA A 142 -1.43 4.75 0.00
C ALA A 142 -0.13 4.17 -0.57
N LEU A 143 -0.14 3.67 -1.81
CA LEU A 143 1.07 3.16 -2.47
C LEU A 143 2.12 4.26 -2.66
N MET A 144 1.72 5.46 -3.07
CA MET A 144 2.62 6.60 -3.28
C MET A 144 3.25 7.07 -1.97
N LEU A 145 2.47 7.18 -0.90
CA LEU A 145 2.95 7.53 0.44
C LEU A 145 3.95 6.50 0.96
N LEU A 146 3.58 5.21 0.90
CA LEU A 146 4.46 4.13 1.36
C LEU A 146 5.74 4.03 0.55
N TYR A 147 5.67 4.27 -0.76
CA TYR A 147 6.85 4.31 -1.62
C TYR A 147 7.82 5.42 -1.20
N GLY A 148 7.32 6.65 -1.00
CA GLY A 148 8.16 7.77 -0.57
C GLY A 148 8.85 7.48 0.77
N VAL A 149 8.10 6.95 1.73
CA VAL A 149 8.61 6.59 3.06
C VAL A 149 9.64 5.47 2.96
N ALA A 150 9.36 4.42 2.18
CA ALA A 150 10.26 3.29 2.06
C ALA A 150 11.56 3.61 1.31
N ILE A 151 11.55 4.55 0.35
CA ILE A 151 12.80 5.07 -0.26
C ILE A 151 13.63 5.81 0.78
N CYS A 152 13.01 6.72 1.54
CA CYS A 152 13.73 7.51 2.53
C CYS A 152 14.25 6.68 3.71
N SER A 153 13.52 5.64 4.13
CA SER A 153 13.90 4.76 5.24
C SER A 153 14.73 3.55 4.83
N SER A 154 14.75 3.15 3.56
CA SER A 154 15.43 1.93 3.11
C SER A 154 16.22 2.14 1.81
N PRO A 155 17.46 2.65 1.90
CA PRO A 155 18.32 2.85 0.74
C PRO A 155 18.73 1.53 0.07
N MET A 156 18.63 0.41 0.79
CA MET A 156 18.97 -0.92 0.26
C MET A 156 17.93 -1.43 -0.76
N ASP A 157 16.67 -1.01 -0.62
CA ASP A 157 15.58 -1.39 -1.52
C ASP A 157 15.25 -0.32 -2.55
N GLU A 158 15.88 0.86 -2.49
CA GLU A 158 15.64 1.99 -3.40
C GLU A 158 15.70 1.57 -4.86
N GLN A 159 16.73 0.82 -5.25
CA GLN A 159 16.91 0.38 -6.62
C GLN A 159 15.79 -0.57 -7.07
N ALA A 160 15.45 -1.58 -6.27
CA ALA A 160 14.38 -2.53 -6.60
C ALA A 160 13.01 -1.84 -6.65
N MET A 161 12.77 -0.88 -5.75
CA MET A 161 11.56 -0.08 -5.74
C MET A 161 11.49 0.85 -6.97
N ALA A 162 12.60 1.47 -7.36
CA ALA A 162 12.66 2.30 -8.55
C ALA A 162 12.31 1.47 -9.81
N GLU A 163 12.88 0.27 -9.95
CA GLU A 163 12.65 -0.60 -11.09
C GLU A 163 11.21 -1.13 -11.17
N HIS A 164 10.59 -1.46 -10.04
CA HIS A 164 9.27 -2.11 -10.02
C HIS A 164 8.09 -1.15 -9.85
N LEU A 165 8.29 -0.03 -9.16
CA LEU A 165 7.21 0.84 -8.69
C LEU A 165 7.26 2.25 -9.27
N ASN A 166 8.43 2.80 -9.61
CA ASN A 166 8.54 4.21 -10.02
C ASN A 166 7.68 4.53 -11.26
N ASP A 167 7.90 3.81 -12.36
CA ASP A 167 7.14 4.01 -13.60
C ASP A 167 5.64 3.74 -13.40
N PHE A 168 5.31 2.75 -12.58
CA PHE A 168 3.92 2.43 -12.24
C PHE A 168 3.22 3.54 -11.48
N LEU A 169 3.87 4.10 -10.46
CA LEU A 169 3.28 5.16 -9.64
C LEU A 169 3.15 6.46 -10.43
N ILE A 170 4.10 6.77 -11.31
CA ILE A 170 4.01 7.92 -12.23
C ILE A 170 2.83 7.74 -13.19
N GLN A 171 2.67 6.55 -13.78
CA GLN A 171 1.52 6.27 -14.64
C GLN A 171 0.19 6.40 -13.88
N ARG A 172 0.12 5.89 -12.64
CA ARG A 172 -1.07 6.00 -11.80
C ARG A 172 -1.36 7.44 -11.40
N LEU A 173 -0.33 8.23 -11.09
CA LEU A 173 -0.45 9.66 -10.82
C LEU A 173 -1.06 10.39 -12.03
N GLY A 174 -0.61 10.05 -13.24
CA GLY A 174 -1.15 10.58 -14.49
C GLY A 174 -2.64 10.31 -14.69
N LEU A 175 -3.23 9.27 -14.09
CA LEU A 175 -4.67 8.99 -14.17
C LEU A 175 -5.53 9.94 -13.33
N TYR A 176 -4.94 10.56 -12.30
CA TYR A 176 -5.61 11.55 -11.46
C TYR A 176 -5.29 12.97 -11.89
N HIS A 177 -4.18 13.13 -12.62
CA HIS A 177 -3.79 14.36 -13.28
C HIS A 177 -4.50 14.44 -14.66
N GLU A 178 -5.81 14.66 -14.63
CA GLU A 178 -6.60 15.07 -15.80
C GLU A 178 -7.26 16.43 -15.49
N ASP A 179 -6.73 17.48 -16.16
CA ASP A 179 -7.07 18.92 -16.20
C ASP A 179 -7.18 19.71 -14.88
#